data_AF-A0A812TAK2-F1
#
_entry.id   AF-A0A812TAK2-F1
#
_cell.length_a   1.000
_cell.length_b   1.000
_cell.length_c   1.000
_cell.angle_alpha   90.00
_cell.angle_beta   90.00
_cell.angle_gamma   90.00
#
_symmetry.space_group_name_H-M   'P 1'
#
loop_
_entity.id
_entity.type
_entity.pdbx_description
1 polymer ?
#
loop_
_entity_poly.entity_id
_entity_poly.type
_entity_poly.pdbx_seq_one_letter_code
_entity_poly.pdbx_strand_id
1 'polypeptide(L)'
;MHLAEGLKKQRALNSQFEGKQLSCVVELDLSCNPVRDQGAQALANAAMSCLGSDSVRFEALWGVEEVFLWDTGITARGRDALQGAVASRATLAMEAALALRKSDELIEKVRVKRRRRPKALQVHGLELKDPIAEQLRSDADTELQDLWPTPLMEPESEEPDSQEQVLWVRSSESCALLVSKVLARESRFNF
;
A
#
# COMPACT_ATOMS: atom_id res chain seq x y z
N MET A 1 7.89 -23.19 -2.46
CA MET A 1 8.01 -22.27 -3.62
C MET A 1 6.79 -21.36 -3.83
N HIS A 2 5.67 -21.53 -3.10
CA HIS A 2 4.43 -20.78 -3.36
C HIS A 2 4.37 -19.35 -2.77
N LEU A 3 5.16 -19.02 -1.75
CA LEU A 3 5.10 -17.70 -1.10
C LEU A 3 5.55 -16.55 -2.02
N ALA A 4 6.71 -16.68 -2.67
CA ALA A 4 7.20 -15.64 -3.57
C ALA A 4 6.32 -15.46 -4.80
N GLU A 5 5.75 -16.55 -5.31
CA GLU A 5 4.78 -16.49 -6.40
C GLU A 5 3.47 -15.85 -5.94
N GLY A 6 3.01 -16.13 -4.72
CA GLY A 6 1.87 -15.48 -4.09
C GLY A 6 2.08 -13.97 -3.92
N LEU A 7 3.24 -13.54 -3.41
CA LEU A 7 3.58 -12.12 -3.29
C LEU A 7 3.68 -11.42 -4.65
N LYS A 8 4.26 -12.09 -5.65
CA LYS A 8 4.30 -11.59 -7.04
C LYS A 8 2.90 -11.49 -7.66
N LYS A 9 2.04 -12.49 -7.45
CA LYS A 9 0.66 -12.51 -7.95
C LYS A 9 -0.21 -11.46 -7.26
N GLN A 10 -0.06 -11.26 -5.95
CA GLN A 10 -0.72 -10.17 -5.23
C GLN A 10 -0.35 -8.81 -5.84
N ARG A 11 0.90 -8.61 -6.28
CA ARG A 11 1.33 -7.40 -6.98
C ARG A 11 0.79 -7.31 -8.40
N ALA A 12 0.76 -8.41 -9.16
CA ALA A 12 0.24 -8.45 -10.53
C ALA A 12 -1.28 -8.20 -10.61
N LEU A 13 -2.03 -8.63 -9.60
CA LEU A 13 -3.45 -8.28 -9.47
C LEU A 13 -3.64 -6.78 -9.23
N ASN A 14 -2.61 -6.06 -8.75
CA ASN A 14 -2.71 -4.64 -8.46
C ASN A 14 -2.62 -3.73 -9.69
N SER A 15 -2.09 -4.20 -10.81
CA SER A 15 -2.07 -3.43 -12.07
C SER A 15 -3.40 -3.48 -12.83
N GLN A 16 -4.33 -4.36 -12.44
CA GLN A 16 -5.61 -4.55 -13.16
C GLN A 16 -6.78 -3.74 -12.60
N PHE A 17 -6.68 -3.19 -11.38
CA PHE A 17 -7.77 -2.45 -10.74
C PHE A 17 -7.39 -0.99 -10.55
N GLU A 18 -7.47 -0.22 -11.64
CA GLU A 18 -7.42 1.24 -11.59
C GLU A 18 -8.52 1.77 -10.66
N GLY A 19 -8.15 2.57 -9.66
CA GLY A 19 -9.09 3.29 -8.80
C GLY A 19 -9.40 2.66 -7.44
N LYS A 20 -8.92 1.45 -7.12
CA LYS A 20 -8.98 0.91 -5.74
C LYS A 20 -7.60 0.88 -5.10
N GLN A 21 -7.50 1.36 -3.85
CA GLN A 21 -6.31 1.18 -3.02
C GLN A 21 -6.22 -0.30 -2.66
N LEU A 22 -5.33 -1.03 -3.34
CA LEU A 22 -5.19 -2.46 -3.12
C LEU A 22 -4.22 -2.71 -1.97
N SER A 23 -4.61 -3.60 -1.07
CA SER A 23 -3.79 -4.03 0.05
C SER A 23 -2.63 -4.89 -0.48
N CYS A 24 -1.41 -4.37 -0.31
CA CYS A 24 -0.21 -5.20 -0.37
C CYS A 24 0.19 -5.60 1.04
N VAL A 25 0.75 -6.80 1.21
CA VAL A 25 1.37 -7.17 2.50
C VAL A 25 2.57 -6.26 2.71
N VAL A 26 2.52 -5.43 3.74
CA VAL A 26 3.60 -4.51 4.15
C VAL A 26 4.47 -5.16 5.21
N GLU A 27 3.85 -5.87 6.14
CA GLU A 27 4.50 -6.56 7.25
C GLU A 27 4.23 -8.06 7.15
N LEU A 28 5.27 -8.88 7.31
CA LEU A 28 5.18 -10.33 7.19
C LEU A 28 6.01 -11.02 8.28
N ASP A 29 5.34 -11.67 9.22
CA ASP A 29 5.99 -12.52 10.21
C ASP A 29 6.00 -13.99 9.76
N LEU A 30 7.19 -14.57 9.65
CA LEU A 30 7.42 -15.98 9.33
C LEU A 30 8.27 -16.66 10.41
N SER A 31 8.34 -16.08 11.60
CA SER A 31 9.15 -16.59 12.68
C SER A 31 8.70 -17.98 13.11
N CYS A 32 9.63 -18.78 13.60
CA CYS A 32 9.42 -20.18 13.99
C CYS A 32 8.91 -21.09 12.86
N ASN A 33 9.07 -20.69 11.59
CA ASN A 33 8.75 -21.50 10.43
C ASN A 33 10.02 -21.94 9.70
N PRO A 34 10.07 -23.15 9.11
CA PRO A 34 11.24 -23.64 8.40
C PRO A 34 11.37 -22.99 7.01
N VAL A 35 11.58 -21.68 6.96
CA VAL A 35 11.76 -20.88 5.73
C VAL A 35 12.98 -21.38 4.97
N ARG A 36 14.10 -21.57 5.69
CA ARG A 36 15.41 -21.99 5.14
C ARG A 36 15.92 -21.07 4.03
N ASP A 37 17.09 -21.36 3.47
CA ASP A 37 17.72 -20.51 2.44
C ASP A 37 16.87 -20.36 1.17
N GLN A 38 16.14 -21.40 0.78
CA GLN A 38 15.26 -21.34 -0.40
C GLN A 38 14.11 -20.36 -0.19
N GLY A 39 13.52 -20.33 1.00
CA GLY A 39 12.49 -19.35 1.35
C GLY A 39 13.06 -17.94 1.44
N ALA A 40 14.26 -17.77 2.02
CA ALA A 40 14.96 -16.49 2.07
C ALA A 40 15.25 -15.93 0.66
N GLN A 41 15.73 -16.76 -0.26
CA GLN A 41 15.94 -16.36 -1.66
C GLN A 41 14.63 -15.98 -2.35
N ALA A 42 13.56 -16.73 -2.09
CA ALA A 42 12.26 -16.46 -2.65
C ALA A 42 11.70 -15.12 -2.14
N LEU A 43 11.87 -14.83 -0.84
CA LEU A 43 11.53 -13.54 -0.23
C LEU A 43 12.35 -12.39 -0.80
N ALA A 44 13.68 -12.57 -0.94
CA ALA A 44 14.55 -11.57 -1.55
C ALA A 44 14.10 -11.24 -2.99
N ASN A 45 13.84 -12.27 -3.80
CA ASN A 45 13.35 -12.11 -5.17
C ASN A 45 11.96 -11.45 -5.22
N ALA A 46 11.10 -11.75 -4.26
CA ALA A 46 9.82 -11.07 -4.13
C ALA A 46 10.06 -9.60 -3.77
N ALA A 47 10.84 -9.26 -2.74
CA ALA A 47 11.11 -7.89 -2.36
C ALA A 47 11.67 -7.05 -3.52
N MET A 48 12.60 -7.59 -4.30
CA MET A 48 13.19 -6.92 -5.46
C MET A 48 12.25 -6.77 -6.67
N SER A 49 11.09 -7.42 -6.70
CA SER A 49 10.19 -7.32 -7.87
C SER A 49 9.51 -5.95 -8.03
N CYS A 50 9.68 -5.04 -7.07
CA CYS A 50 9.20 -3.66 -7.16
C CYS A 50 10.29 -2.68 -7.62
N LEU A 51 11.49 -3.16 -7.98
CA LEU A 51 12.53 -2.29 -8.50
C LEU A 51 12.11 -1.79 -9.90
N GLY A 52 12.00 -0.48 -10.08
CA GLY A 52 11.62 0.14 -11.34
C GLY A 52 11.15 1.58 -11.22
N SER A 53 11.05 2.26 -12.37
CA SER A 53 10.61 3.66 -12.47
C SER A 53 9.25 3.91 -11.85
N ASP A 54 8.33 2.95 -11.98
CA ASP A 54 6.96 3.09 -11.51
C ASP A 54 6.90 3.10 -9.98
N SER A 55 7.81 2.38 -9.32
CA SER A 55 7.92 2.41 -7.86
C SER A 55 8.59 3.68 -7.36
N VAL A 56 9.59 4.22 -8.07
CA VAL A 56 10.19 5.54 -7.80
C VAL A 56 9.13 6.65 -7.91
N ARG A 57 8.19 6.51 -8.84
CA ARG A 57 7.08 7.47 -9.08
C ARG A 57 5.82 7.18 -8.25
N PHE A 58 5.85 6.21 -7.33
CA PHE A 58 4.69 5.82 -6.50
C PHE A 58 3.45 5.41 -7.32
N GLU A 59 3.69 4.91 -8.52
CA GLU A 59 2.70 4.35 -9.44
C GLU A 59 2.50 2.86 -9.17
N ALA A 60 3.53 2.19 -8.64
CA ALA A 60 3.47 0.80 -8.18
C ALA A 60 3.69 0.67 -6.66
N LEU A 61 3.03 -0.32 -6.06
CA LEU A 61 3.21 -0.66 -4.64
C LEU A 61 4.56 -1.33 -4.40
N TRP A 62 5.18 -0.97 -3.28
CA TRP A 62 6.48 -1.50 -2.87
C TRP A 62 6.36 -2.91 -2.27
N GLY A 63 5.17 -3.27 -1.77
CA GLY A 63 4.88 -4.57 -1.17
C GLY A 63 5.49 -4.70 0.22
N VAL A 64 6.16 -5.83 0.48
CA VAL A 64 6.72 -6.15 1.79
C VAL A 64 7.85 -5.17 2.15
N GLU A 65 7.73 -4.57 3.32
CA GLU A 65 8.65 -3.58 3.89
C GLU A 65 9.22 -4.06 5.22
N GLU A 66 8.50 -4.86 5.99
CA GLU A 66 8.98 -5.39 7.26
C GLU A 66 8.80 -6.92 7.27
N VAL A 67 9.87 -7.66 7.56
CA VAL A 67 9.85 -9.12 7.63
C VAL A 67 10.49 -9.60 8.92
N PHE A 68 9.80 -10.48 9.63
CA PHE A 68 10.29 -11.11 10.85
C PHE A 68 10.64 -12.57 10.59
N LEU A 69 11.90 -12.94 10.89
CA LEU A 69 12.49 -14.24 10.55
C LEU A 69 13.21 -14.90 11.73
N TRP A 70 12.73 -14.69 12.96
CA TRP A 70 13.29 -15.37 14.14
C TRP A 70 13.13 -16.89 14.02
N ASP A 71 14.17 -17.64 14.34
CA ASP A 71 14.17 -19.11 14.34
C ASP A 71 13.59 -19.76 13.06
N THR A 72 14.20 -19.43 11.91
CA THR A 72 13.70 -19.84 10.59
C THR A 72 14.59 -20.87 9.86
N GLY A 73 15.70 -21.26 10.48
CA GLY A 73 16.70 -22.15 9.88
C GLY A 73 17.42 -21.56 8.66
N ILE A 74 17.46 -20.23 8.54
CA ILE A 74 18.18 -19.51 7.47
C ILE A 74 19.67 -19.48 7.80
N THR A 75 20.52 -19.85 6.84
CA THR A 75 21.97 -19.88 6.98
C THR A 75 22.62 -18.60 6.43
N ALA A 76 23.94 -18.58 6.29
CA ALA A 76 24.65 -17.45 5.64
C ALA A 76 24.15 -17.21 4.21
N ARG A 77 23.90 -18.28 3.44
CA ARG A 77 23.46 -18.15 2.04
C ARG A 77 22.13 -17.42 1.90
N GLY A 78 21.14 -17.76 2.74
CA GLY A 78 19.86 -17.06 2.72
C GLY A 78 19.97 -15.62 3.23
N ARG A 79 20.86 -15.37 4.20
CA ARG A 79 21.16 -14.01 4.69
C ARG A 79 21.75 -13.13 3.60
N ASP A 80 22.71 -13.62 2.81
CA ASP A 80 23.31 -12.86 1.71
C ASP A 80 22.27 -12.42 0.68
N ALA A 81 21.32 -13.31 0.34
CA ALA A 81 20.22 -12.98 -0.56
C ALA A 81 19.30 -11.88 0.00
N LEU A 82 18.94 -11.98 1.29
CA LEU A 82 18.12 -10.96 1.96
C LEU A 82 18.87 -9.63 2.09
N GLN A 83 20.17 -9.67 2.38
CA GLN A 83 21.01 -8.48 2.46
C GLN A 83 21.04 -7.73 1.13
N GLY A 84 21.23 -8.42 0.00
CA GLY A 84 21.17 -7.79 -1.32
C GLY A 84 19.81 -7.15 -1.63
N ALA A 85 18.72 -7.79 -1.18
CA ALA A 85 17.37 -7.22 -1.32
C ALA A 85 17.16 -5.99 -0.44
N VAL A 86 17.66 -6.00 0.81
CA VAL A 86 17.63 -4.84 1.72
C VAL A 86 18.40 -3.67 1.11
N ALA A 87 19.62 -3.89 0.64
CA ALA A 87 20.43 -2.85 -0.01
C ALA A 87 19.72 -2.25 -1.24
N SER A 88 19.20 -3.11 -2.13
CA SER A 88 18.50 -2.66 -3.33
C SER A 88 17.25 -1.85 -3.00
N ARG A 89 16.53 -2.21 -1.93
CA ARG A 89 15.34 -1.50 -1.47
C ARG A 89 15.68 -0.18 -0.78
N ALA A 90 16.82 -0.10 -0.10
CA ALA A 90 17.34 1.16 0.44
C ALA A 90 17.69 2.14 -0.69
N THR A 91 18.34 1.67 -1.76
CA THR A 91 18.61 2.48 -2.95
C THR A 91 17.34 2.98 -3.62
N LEU A 92 16.36 2.10 -3.86
CA LEU A 92 15.05 2.50 -4.39
C LEU A 92 14.40 3.58 -3.52
N ALA A 93 14.48 3.44 -2.20
CA ALA A 93 13.89 4.40 -1.27
C ALA A 93 14.52 5.79 -1.40
N MET A 94 15.85 5.84 -1.47
CA MET A 94 16.57 7.09 -1.69
C MET A 94 16.26 7.70 -3.05
N GLU A 95 16.24 6.90 -4.12
CA GLU A 95 15.87 7.38 -5.47
C GLU A 95 14.46 7.98 -5.51
N ALA A 96 13.50 7.34 -4.84
CA ALA A 96 12.14 7.84 -4.72
C ALA A 96 12.06 9.14 -3.93
N ALA A 97 12.83 9.27 -2.85
CA ALA A 97 12.93 10.51 -2.08
C ALA A 97 13.50 11.66 -2.93
N LEU A 98 14.57 11.38 -3.67
CA LEU A 98 15.17 12.35 -4.60
C LEU A 98 14.22 12.71 -5.75
N ALA A 99 13.38 11.78 -6.21
CA ALA A 99 12.37 12.04 -7.22
C ALA A 99 11.27 12.98 -6.70
N LEU A 100 10.79 12.79 -5.46
CA LEU A 100 9.85 13.72 -4.82
C LEU A 100 10.44 15.11 -4.68
N ARG A 101 11.67 15.21 -4.18
CA ARG A 101 12.37 16.49 -3.99
C ARG A 101 12.47 17.32 -5.28
N LYS A 102 12.52 16.65 -6.43
CA LYS A 102 12.71 17.29 -7.75
C LYS A 102 11.40 17.61 -8.46
N SER A 103 10.23 17.17 -7.96
CA SER A 103 8.98 17.24 -8.71
C SER A 103 7.77 17.52 -7.82
N ASP A 104 7.36 18.78 -7.79
CA ASP A 104 6.11 19.21 -7.13
C ASP A 104 4.87 18.53 -7.74
N GLU A 105 4.90 18.27 -9.05
CA GLU A 105 3.87 17.51 -9.77
C GLU A 105 3.72 16.09 -9.20
N LEU A 106 4.86 15.44 -8.86
CA LEU A 106 4.85 14.12 -8.24
C LEU A 106 4.30 14.18 -6.81
N ILE A 107 4.67 15.20 -6.03
CA ILE A 107 4.13 15.43 -4.68
C ILE A 107 2.61 15.59 -4.75
N GLU A 108 2.09 16.43 -5.65
CA GLU A 108 0.65 16.64 -5.79
C GLU A 108 -0.06 15.37 -6.26
N LYS A 109 0.55 14.62 -7.19
CA LYS A 109 0.01 13.31 -7.62
C LYS A 109 -0.06 12.32 -6.46
N VAL A 110 0.96 12.25 -5.61
CA VAL A 110 0.99 11.40 -4.40
C VAL A 110 -0.09 11.83 -3.41
N ARG A 111 -0.28 13.15 -3.22
CA ARG A 111 -1.30 13.75 -2.36
C ARG A 111 -2.71 13.41 -2.83
N VAL A 112 -3.05 13.71 -4.09
CA VAL A 112 -4.38 13.47 -4.68
C VAL A 112 -4.71 11.98 -4.66
N LYS A 113 -3.74 11.11 -4.98
CA LYS A 113 -3.94 9.65 -4.94
C LYS A 113 -3.90 9.06 -3.52
N ARG A 114 -3.74 9.89 -2.49
CA ARG A 114 -3.68 9.50 -1.06
C ARG A 114 -2.77 8.30 -0.82
N ARG A 115 -1.58 8.31 -1.44
CA ARG A 115 -0.65 7.17 -1.34
C ARG A 115 -0.07 7.09 0.08
N ARG A 116 0.11 5.86 0.56
CA ARG A 116 0.86 5.61 1.79
C ARG A 116 2.35 5.85 1.54
N ARG A 117 3.02 6.51 2.50
CA ARG A 117 4.49 6.60 2.54
C ARG A 117 5.10 5.20 2.62
N PRO A 118 5.90 4.80 1.63
CA PRO A 118 6.56 3.51 1.70
C PRO A 118 7.81 3.59 2.58
N LYS A 119 8.23 2.44 3.09
CA LYS A 119 9.51 2.25 3.78
C LYS A 119 10.41 1.30 2.98
N ALA A 120 11.72 1.47 3.10
CA ALA A 120 12.65 0.46 2.57
C ALA A 120 12.49 -0.86 3.34
N LEU A 121 12.94 -1.97 2.73
CA LEU A 121 12.84 -3.28 3.35
C LEU A 121 13.68 -3.38 4.62
N GLN A 122 13.08 -3.86 5.70
CA GLN A 122 13.71 -4.21 6.96
C GLN A 122 13.48 -5.70 7.25
N VAL A 123 14.55 -6.36 7.69
CA VAL A 123 14.52 -7.77 8.09
C VAL A 123 14.93 -7.87 9.55
N HIS A 124 14.10 -8.51 10.35
CA HIS A 124 14.28 -8.71 11.78
C HIS A 124 14.52 -10.19 12.09
N GLY A 125 15.20 -10.45 13.21
CA GLY A 125 15.49 -11.80 13.68
C GLY A 125 16.66 -12.49 12.96
N LEU A 126 17.31 -11.81 12.03
CA LEU A 126 18.56 -12.22 11.41
C LEU A 126 19.58 -11.07 11.49
N GLU A 127 20.85 -11.42 11.70
CA GLU A 127 21.95 -10.47 11.58
C GLU A 127 22.33 -10.33 10.09
N LEU A 128 21.99 -9.20 9.48
CA LEU A 128 22.40 -8.81 8.14
C LEU A 128 23.44 -7.69 8.28
N LYS A 129 24.65 -7.88 7.77
CA LYS A 129 25.76 -6.93 7.97
C LYS A 129 25.89 -6.02 6.76
N ASP A 130 25.15 -4.91 6.78
CA ASP A 130 25.25 -3.88 5.74
C ASP A 130 25.02 -2.47 6.30
N PRO A 131 26.05 -1.85 6.92
CA PRO A 131 25.92 -0.53 7.50
C PRO A 131 25.62 0.55 6.46
N ILE A 132 26.02 0.34 5.20
CA ILE A 132 25.74 1.27 4.11
C ILE A 132 24.25 1.24 3.78
N ALA A 133 23.67 0.05 3.61
CA ALA A 133 22.24 -0.10 3.37
C ALA A 133 21.41 0.42 4.54
N GLU A 134 21.86 0.21 5.78
CA GLU A 134 21.18 0.71 6.97
C GLU A 134 21.16 2.24 7.02
N GLN A 135 22.31 2.90 6.79
CA GLN A 135 22.38 4.35 6.72
C GLN A 135 21.51 4.89 5.58
N LEU A 136 21.64 4.32 4.38
CA LEU A 136 20.89 4.76 3.20
C LEU A 136 19.38 4.65 3.42
N ARG A 137 18.93 3.60 4.11
CA ARG A 137 17.54 3.43 4.53
C ARG A 137 17.11 4.50 5.52
N SER A 138 17.93 4.80 6.52
CA SER A 138 17.63 5.84 7.52
C SER A 138 17.50 7.22 6.88
N ASP A 139 18.42 7.55 5.98
CA ASP A 139 18.40 8.81 5.24
C ASP A 139 17.15 8.89 4.35
N ALA A 140 16.85 7.82 3.62
CA ALA A 140 15.66 7.75 2.76
C ALA A 140 14.36 7.87 3.56
N ASP A 141 14.27 7.24 4.74
CA ASP A 141 13.08 7.35 5.59
C ASP A 141 12.87 8.78 6.09
N THR A 142 13.95 9.45 6.52
CA THR A 142 13.92 10.86 6.93
C THR A 142 13.47 11.76 5.79
N GLU A 143 14.09 11.63 4.62
CA GLU A 143 13.76 12.41 3.44
C GLU A 143 12.32 12.19 2.97
N LEU A 144 11.89 10.92 2.92
CA LEU A 144 10.50 10.60 2.59
C LEU A 144 9.55 11.15 3.62
N GLN A 145 9.89 11.16 4.91
CA GLN A 145 9.04 11.72 5.97
C GLN A 145 8.85 13.23 5.79
N ASP A 146 9.93 13.95 5.52
CA ASP A 146 9.91 15.41 5.37
C ASP A 146 9.17 15.85 4.10
N LEU A 147 9.30 15.07 3.01
CA LEU A 147 8.69 15.38 1.72
C LEU A 147 7.28 14.80 1.56
N TRP A 148 6.81 13.92 2.45
CA TRP A 148 5.53 13.24 2.24
C TRP A 148 4.36 14.22 2.38
N PRO A 149 3.48 14.35 1.37
CA PRO A 149 2.37 15.27 1.48
C PRO A 149 1.31 14.77 2.48
N THR A 150 0.85 15.67 3.34
CA THR A 150 -0.38 15.47 4.11
C THR A 150 -1.56 15.37 3.13
N PRO A 151 -2.43 14.36 3.25
CA PRO A 151 -3.66 14.30 2.46
C PRO A 151 -4.51 15.53 2.72
N LEU A 152 -5.10 16.10 1.66
CA LEU A 152 -6.17 17.08 1.85
C LEU A 152 -7.35 16.32 2.48
N MET A 153 -7.64 16.63 3.75
CA MET A 153 -8.96 16.33 4.28
C MET A 153 -9.93 17.17 3.44
N GLU A 154 -10.69 16.52 2.56
CA GLU A 154 -11.89 17.16 2.05
C GLU A 154 -12.74 17.49 3.28
N PRO A 155 -13.25 18.73 3.41
CA PRO A 155 -14.25 18.99 4.44
C PRO A 155 -15.34 17.95 4.26
N GLU A 156 -15.69 17.25 5.33
CA GLU A 156 -16.87 16.40 5.36
C GLU A 156 -17.99 17.21 4.71
N SER A 157 -18.49 16.71 3.57
CA SER A 157 -19.64 17.31 2.94
C SER A 157 -20.70 17.39 4.02
N GLU A 158 -21.03 18.61 4.46
CA GLU A 158 -22.18 18.85 5.32
C GLU A 158 -23.32 18.06 4.71
N GLU A 159 -23.80 17.05 5.44
CA GLU A 159 -25.00 16.35 5.04
C GLU A 159 -26.04 17.42 4.73
N PRO A 160 -26.74 17.36 3.59
CA PRO A 160 -27.82 18.29 3.36
C PRO A 160 -28.77 18.17 4.55
N ASP A 161 -28.99 19.29 5.22
CA ASP A 161 -29.96 19.49 6.30
C ASP A 161 -31.37 19.22 5.76
N SER A 162 -31.67 17.94 5.51
CA SER A 162 -33.01 17.46 5.25
C SER A 162 -33.65 17.31 6.61
N GLN A 163 -34.27 18.41 7.04
CA GLN A 163 -35.38 18.42 7.98
C GLN A 163 -36.49 17.49 7.48
N GLU A 164 -36.32 16.18 7.60
CA GLU A 164 -37.44 15.27 7.71
C GLU A 164 -37.93 15.37 9.16
N GLN A 165 -38.88 16.28 9.38
CA GLN A 165 -39.78 16.19 10.52
C GLN A 165 -40.49 14.84 10.45
N VAL A 166 -39.92 13.84 11.14
CA VAL A 166 -40.61 12.59 11.46
C VAL A 166 -41.72 12.93 12.45
N LEU A 167 -42.88 13.32 11.91
CA LEU A 167 -44.13 13.39 12.64
C LEU A 167 -44.49 11.97 13.09
N TRP A 168 -44.21 11.68 14.36
CA TRP A 168 -44.75 10.50 15.03
C TRP A 168 -46.27 10.64 15.16
N VAL A 169 -47.02 10.18 14.16
CA VAL A 169 -48.45 9.93 14.32
C VAL A 169 -48.59 8.64 15.11
N ARG A 170 -48.83 8.76 16.42
CA ARG A 170 -49.41 7.69 17.22
C ARG A 170 -50.81 7.39 16.67
N SER A 171 -51.00 6.25 16.02
CA SER A 171 -52.33 5.66 15.89
C SER A 171 -52.22 4.15 15.90
N SER A 172 -52.94 3.58 16.86
CA SER A 172 -53.16 2.15 17.06
C SER A 172 -53.73 1.48 15.82
N GLU A 173 -53.38 0.21 15.66
CA GLU A 173 -54.17 -0.84 15.00
C GLU A 173 -54.82 -0.49 13.64
N SER A 174 -54.31 -1.15 12.61
CA SER A 174 -55.08 -1.83 11.56
C SER A 174 -54.55 -1.54 10.15
N CYS A 175 -54.11 -2.62 9.50
CA CYS A 175 -54.13 -2.91 8.06
C CYS A 175 -53.58 -1.91 7.02
N ALA A 176 -52.72 -2.50 6.17
CA ALA A 176 -52.64 -2.34 4.71
C ALA A 176 -51.42 -1.59 4.13
N LEU A 177 -50.54 -2.40 3.51
CA LEU A 177 -50.00 -2.26 2.14
C LEU A 177 -49.84 -0.84 1.56
N LEU A 178 -48.60 -0.52 1.17
CA LEU A 178 -48.40 0.20 -0.09
C LEU A 178 -47.18 -0.30 -0.85
N VAL A 179 -47.50 -0.85 -2.03
CA VAL A 179 -46.67 -1.37 -3.09
C VAL A 179 -46.61 -0.31 -4.19
N SER A 180 -45.45 -0.23 -4.89
CA SER A 180 -45.25 0.37 -6.22
C SER A 180 -45.26 1.91 -6.31
N LYS A 181 -44.59 2.61 -7.24
CA LYS A 181 -43.84 2.31 -8.49
C LYS A 181 -43.05 3.61 -8.82
N VAL A 182 -41.78 3.53 -9.22
CA VAL A 182 -41.28 3.76 -10.61
C VAL A 182 -41.95 4.92 -11.35
N LEU A 183 -41.14 5.90 -11.80
CA LEU A 183 -41.05 6.31 -13.21
C LEU A 183 -39.85 7.24 -13.44
N ALA A 184 -38.78 6.66 -13.98
CA ALA A 184 -37.86 7.35 -14.87
C ALA A 184 -38.55 7.52 -16.24
N ARG A 185 -38.43 8.71 -16.87
CA ARG A 185 -38.43 8.84 -18.33
C ARG A 185 -37.91 10.21 -18.80
N GLU A 186 -36.78 10.09 -19.49
CA GLU A 186 -36.14 10.91 -20.53
C GLU A 186 -36.93 12.03 -21.25
N SER A 187 -36.20 13.13 -21.46
CA SER A 187 -35.99 13.88 -22.71
C SER A 187 -37.19 14.35 -23.55
N ARG A 188 -37.33 15.68 -23.70
CA ARG A 188 -37.43 16.35 -25.02
C ARG A 188 -37.27 17.89 -24.96
N PHE A 189 -36.63 18.36 -26.03
CA PHE A 189 -36.30 19.72 -26.48
C PHE A 189 -37.50 20.67 -26.75
N ASN A 190 -37.15 21.97 -26.81
CA ASN A 190 -37.74 23.12 -27.53
C ASN A 190 -39.11 23.69 -27.11
N PHE A 191 -39.11 24.94 -26.65
CA PHE A 191 -39.25 26.14 -27.50
C PHE A 191 -38.53 27.33 -26.85
#